data_AF-A0ABD3QDI3-F1
#
_entry.id   AF-A0ABD3QDI3-F1
#
_cell.length_a   1.000
_cell.length_b   1.000
_cell.length_c   1.000
_cell.angle_alpha   90.00
_cell.angle_beta   90.00
_cell.angle_gamma   90.00
#
_symmetry.space_group_name_H-M   'P 1'
#
loop_
_entity.id
_entity.type
_entity.pdbx_description
1 polymer ?
#
loop_
_entity_poly.entity_id
_entity_poly.type
_entity_poly.pdbx_seq_one_letter_code
_entity_poly.pdbx_strand_id
1 'polypeptide(L)'
;MNQGMKSSTLLISTYLLQATLAFHQTNQPSLRTTYSNKSMSKLPESANDSSESVLAERLCKYQHRDPIPSSNIFFIELGFGNDSHGQSSTKAAIRACRNSIEFNSIPSIQRLIPNGGYDNLKLDVLLAVPKKYQHDLDFDQVANVFPYGDVRFELQDGGMIAPSGIAIERLGDVGDDMVVVCASVTVGH
;
A
#
# COMPACT_ATOMS: atom_id res chain seq x y z
N MET A 1 27.07 50.38 10.72
CA MET A 1 25.73 50.00 10.22
C MET A 1 25.73 48.52 9.90
N ASN A 2 25.19 47.67 10.77
CA ASN A 2 24.90 46.28 10.42
C ASN A 2 23.80 45.75 11.37
N GLN A 3 22.55 46.00 11.01
CA GLN A 3 21.34 45.46 11.65
C GLN A 3 20.40 45.06 10.52
N GLY A 4 20.37 43.78 10.13
CA GLY A 4 19.55 43.37 8.99
C GLY A 4 19.46 41.87 8.67
N MET A 5 19.82 40.95 9.59
CA MET A 5 19.81 39.50 9.29
C MET A 5 19.34 38.62 10.46
N LYS A 6 18.28 39.02 11.18
CA LYS A 6 17.69 38.20 12.27
C LYS A 6 16.17 38.03 12.22
N SER A 7 15.52 38.19 11.05
CA SER A 7 14.05 38.13 10.97
C SER A 7 13.48 36.89 10.25
N SER A 8 14.23 36.25 9.35
CA SER A 8 13.70 35.20 8.47
C SER A 8 13.60 33.80 9.11
N THR A 9 14.51 33.46 10.03
CA THR A 9 14.54 32.13 10.68
C THR A 9 13.44 31.97 11.73
N LEU A 10 12.99 33.07 12.34
CA LEU A 10 11.94 33.05 13.36
C LEU A 10 10.54 32.77 12.77
N LEU A 11 10.32 33.15 11.51
CA LEU A 11 9.05 32.97 10.81
C LEU A 11 8.80 31.52 10.38
N ILE A 12 9.85 30.74 10.06
CA ILE A 12 9.69 29.34 9.65
C ILE A 12 9.35 28.44 10.85
N SER A 13 9.91 28.75 12.03
CA SER A 13 9.66 27.99 13.27
C SER A 13 8.23 28.15 13.77
N THR A 14 7.64 29.34 13.67
CA THR A 14 6.24 29.57 14.05
C THR A 14 5.24 28.88 13.11
N TYR A 15 5.54 28.76 11.81
CA TYR A 15 4.68 28.02 10.87
C TYR A 15 4.65 26.51 11.15
N LEU A 16 5.79 25.90 11.51
CA LEU A 16 5.86 24.47 11.88
C LEU A 16 5.13 24.18 13.20
N LEU A 17 5.18 25.09 14.16
CA LEU A 17 4.47 24.94 15.43
C LEU A 17 2.94 25.06 15.28
N GLN A 18 2.47 25.98 14.43
CA GLN A 18 1.03 26.12 14.14
C GLN A 18 0.46 24.94 13.35
N ALA A 19 1.21 24.39 12.40
CA ALA A 19 0.80 23.18 11.67
C ALA A 19 0.67 21.95 12.59
N THR A 20 1.54 21.84 13.60
CA THR A 20 1.50 20.74 14.58
C THR A 20 0.31 20.85 15.54
N LEU A 21 -0.05 22.08 15.94
CA LEU A 21 -1.23 22.34 16.79
C LEU A 21 -2.56 22.12 16.06
N ALA A 22 -2.63 22.41 14.76
CA ALA A 22 -3.82 22.14 13.93
C ALA A 22 -4.05 20.63 13.72
N PHE A 23 -2.98 19.83 13.63
CA PHE A 23 -3.08 18.37 13.51
C PHE A 23 -3.57 17.69 14.79
N HIS A 24 -3.26 18.27 15.96
CA HIS A 24 -3.66 17.68 17.24
C HIS A 24 -5.13 17.97 17.62
N GLN A 25 -5.73 19.04 17.07
CA GLN A 25 -7.14 19.38 17.33
C GLN A 25 -8.15 18.57 16.51
N THR A 26 -7.73 17.88 15.45
CA THR A 26 -8.62 17.14 14.55
C THR A 26 -8.71 15.64 14.83
N ASN A 27 -7.89 15.10 15.74
CA ASN A 27 -7.79 13.66 16.02
C ASN A 27 -8.10 13.29 17.48
N GLN A 28 -9.28 13.69 17.96
CA GLN A 28 -9.91 13.08 19.13
C GLN A 28 -10.86 11.96 18.65
N PRO A 29 -10.74 10.71 19.13
CA PRO A 29 -11.61 9.63 18.69
C PRO A 29 -13.00 9.78 19.33
N SER A 30 -14.03 10.07 18.52
CA SER A 30 -15.42 10.01 18.96
C SER A 30 -15.96 8.57 18.86
N LEU A 31 -16.79 8.24 19.83
CA LEU A 31 -17.24 6.91 20.22
C LEU A 31 -18.06 6.18 19.14
N ARG A 32 -17.90 4.85 19.12
CA ARG A 32 -18.75 3.85 18.43
C ARG A 32 -20.21 4.28 18.36
N THR A 33 -20.76 4.34 17.15
CA THR A 33 -22.21 4.34 16.94
C THR A 33 -22.58 3.09 16.15
N THR A 34 -23.56 2.37 16.66
CA THR A 34 -24.13 1.12 16.15
C THR A 34 -24.86 1.37 14.82
N TYR A 35 -24.63 0.49 13.84
CA TYR A 35 -25.35 0.51 12.56
C TYR A 35 -26.80 0.06 12.76
N SER A 36 -27.75 0.94 12.43
CA SER A 36 -29.17 0.65 12.27
C SER A 36 -29.52 0.72 10.78
N ASN A 37 -30.05 -0.37 10.24
CA ASN A 37 -30.51 -0.49 8.86
C ASN A 37 -31.69 0.45 8.56
N LYS A 38 -31.63 1.22 7.46
CA LYS A 38 -32.84 1.72 6.78
C LYS A 38 -32.63 1.96 5.27
N SER A 39 -33.23 1.04 4.52
CA SER A 39 -33.75 1.05 3.14
C SER A 39 -33.49 2.26 2.20
N MET A 40 -32.63 2.03 1.21
CA MET A 40 -32.82 2.07 -0.26
C MET A 40 -33.46 3.29 -0.97
N SER A 41 -32.69 3.90 -1.88
CA SER A 41 -33.16 4.39 -3.18
C SER A 41 -32.15 4.03 -4.28
N LYS A 42 -32.57 3.17 -5.21
CA LYS A 42 -31.77 2.62 -6.34
C LYS A 42 -31.64 3.62 -7.49
N LEU A 43 -30.42 3.80 -8.00
CA LEU A 43 -30.05 4.37 -9.30
C LEU A 43 -28.92 3.50 -9.90
N PRO A 44 -28.73 3.44 -11.23
CA PRO A 44 -28.49 2.18 -11.94
C PRO A 44 -27.04 1.66 -11.86
N GLU A 45 -26.89 0.46 -11.30
CA GLU A 45 -25.76 -0.46 -11.48
C GLU A 45 -25.82 -1.07 -12.88
N SER A 46 -24.83 -0.82 -13.75
CA SER A 46 -24.65 -1.68 -14.94
C SER A 46 -23.25 -1.75 -15.55
N ALA A 47 -22.20 -1.23 -14.90
CA ALA A 47 -20.83 -1.37 -15.42
C ALA A 47 -19.75 -1.70 -14.38
N ASN A 48 -20.04 -1.57 -13.08
CA ASN A 48 -19.03 -1.66 -12.01
C ASN A 48 -18.96 -3.04 -11.33
N ASP A 49 -19.92 -3.92 -11.61
CA ASP A 49 -20.06 -5.22 -10.94
C ASP A 49 -19.03 -6.24 -11.45
N SER A 50 -18.72 -6.23 -12.74
CA SER A 50 -17.83 -7.20 -13.36
C SER A 50 -16.34 -6.98 -13.07
N SER A 51 -15.89 -5.75 -12.87
CA SER A 51 -14.46 -5.48 -12.58
C SER A 51 -14.10 -5.78 -11.13
N GLU A 52 -14.98 -5.42 -10.19
CA GLU A 52 -14.80 -5.74 -8.77
C GLU A 52 -14.89 -7.25 -8.53
N SER A 53 -15.81 -7.96 -9.22
CA SER A 53 -15.92 -9.42 -9.11
C SER A 53 -14.66 -10.13 -9.62
N VAL A 54 -14.08 -9.68 -10.74
CA VAL A 54 -12.84 -10.25 -11.29
C VAL A 54 -11.64 -9.97 -10.38
N LEU A 55 -11.55 -8.76 -9.82
CA LEU A 55 -10.50 -8.42 -8.85
C LEU A 55 -10.60 -9.29 -7.60
N ALA A 56 -11.81 -9.49 -7.08
CA ALA A 56 -12.07 -10.35 -5.93
C ALA A 56 -11.69 -11.81 -6.21
N GLU A 57 -12.00 -12.34 -7.39
CA GLU A 57 -11.61 -13.68 -7.81
C GLU A 57 -10.08 -13.84 -7.90
N ARG A 58 -9.37 -12.84 -8.47
CA ARG A 58 -7.90 -12.86 -8.51
C ARG A 58 -7.28 -12.80 -7.11
N LEU A 59 -7.86 -11.99 -6.23
CA LEU A 59 -7.39 -11.84 -4.85
C LEU A 59 -7.67 -13.11 -4.02
N CYS A 60 -8.83 -13.76 -4.20
CA CYS A 60 -9.20 -14.92 -3.39
C CYS A 60 -8.26 -16.12 -3.59
N LYS A 61 -7.60 -16.21 -4.75
CA LYS A 61 -6.50 -17.17 -5.01
C LYS A 61 -5.40 -17.11 -3.95
N TYR A 62 -5.13 -15.92 -3.41
CA TYR A 62 -4.11 -15.66 -2.40
C TYR A 62 -4.69 -15.51 -0.99
N GLN A 63 -5.95 -15.82 -0.78
CA GLN A 63 -6.61 -15.76 0.54
C GLN A 63 -7.02 -17.16 1.01
N HIS A 64 -6.19 -18.17 0.70
CA HIS A 64 -6.41 -19.58 1.04
C HIS A 64 -6.06 -19.94 2.49
N ARG A 65 -5.51 -18.99 3.27
CA ARG A 65 -5.20 -19.14 4.68
C ARG A 65 -5.57 -17.90 5.49
N ASP A 66 -5.70 -18.09 6.79
CA ASP A 66 -5.84 -16.98 7.74
C ASP A 66 -4.55 -16.13 7.81
N PRO A 67 -4.64 -14.86 8.23
CA PRO A 67 -3.49 -14.03 8.55
C PRO A 67 -2.57 -14.68 9.60
N ILE A 68 -1.30 -14.31 9.56
CA ILE A 68 -0.28 -14.72 10.52
C ILE A 68 -0.71 -14.24 11.91
N PRO A 69 -0.83 -15.14 12.90
CA PRO A 69 -1.12 -14.74 14.28
C PRO A 69 -0.04 -13.79 14.80
N SER A 70 -0.42 -12.75 15.54
CA SER A 70 0.55 -11.74 16.02
C SER A 70 1.69 -12.32 16.87
N SER A 71 1.49 -13.48 17.51
CA SER A 71 2.54 -14.19 18.26
C SER A 71 3.62 -14.84 17.38
N ASN A 72 3.35 -15.00 16.08
CA ASN A 72 4.23 -15.67 15.12
C ASN A 72 4.81 -14.70 14.09
N ILE A 73 4.57 -13.39 14.25
CA ILE A 73 5.19 -12.36 13.42
C ILE A 73 6.63 -12.17 13.89
N PHE A 74 7.56 -12.21 12.95
CA PHE A 74 8.96 -11.89 13.21
C PHE A 74 9.25 -10.41 13.04
N PHE A 75 8.78 -9.81 11.95
CA PHE A 75 8.92 -8.38 11.65
C PHE A 75 7.95 -7.97 10.53
N ILE A 76 7.87 -6.66 10.32
CA ILE A 76 7.04 -6.04 9.28
C ILE A 76 7.95 -5.13 8.46
N GLU A 77 7.93 -5.32 7.15
CA GLU A 77 8.76 -4.58 6.20
C GLU A 77 7.90 -3.67 5.35
N LEU A 78 8.28 -2.41 5.24
CA LEU A 78 7.53 -1.41 4.50
C LEU A 78 8.27 -1.03 3.23
N GLY A 79 7.53 -0.81 2.16
CA GLY A 79 8.09 -0.38 0.89
C GLY A 79 7.09 0.44 0.10
N PHE A 80 7.61 1.18 -0.87
CA PHE A 80 6.79 1.89 -1.84
C PHE A 80 7.39 1.73 -3.25
N GLY A 81 6.52 1.88 -4.24
CA GLY A 81 6.91 1.81 -5.63
C GLY A 81 5.97 2.63 -6.47
N ASN A 82 6.49 3.17 -7.58
CA ASN A 82 5.70 3.98 -8.48
C ASN A 82 5.73 3.45 -9.91
N ASP A 83 4.72 3.79 -10.69
CA ASP A 83 4.74 3.78 -12.15
C ASP A 83 4.57 5.21 -12.64
N SER A 84 5.66 5.80 -13.17
CA SER A 84 5.70 7.19 -13.62
C SER A 84 4.87 7.46 -14.88
N HIS A 85 4.47 6.41 -15.59
CA HIS A 85 3.66 6.50 -16.81
C HIS A 85 2.15 6.45 -16.51
N GLY A 86 1.77 6.12 -15.26
CA GLY A 86 0.38 6.19 -14.80
C GLY A 86 -0.52 5.08 -15.33
N GLN A 87 0.05 3.93 -15.70
CA GLN A 87 -0.66 2.92 -16.48
C GLN A 87 -0.69 1.55 -15.81
N SER A 88 0.14 1.31 -14.79
CA SER A 88 0.27 -0.01 -14.20
C SER A 88 0.47 0.04 -12.70
N SER A 89 -0.61 -0.24 -11.96
CA SER A 89 -0.52 -0.54 -10.53
C SER A 89 0.35 -1.76 -10.26
N THR A 90 0.35 -2.75 -11.14
CA THR A 90 1.20 -3.95 -11.07
C THR A 90 2.69 -3.60 -11.03
N LYS A 91 3.18 -2.72 -11.92
CA LYS A 91 4.59 -2.29 -11.90
C LYS A 91 4.93 -1.56 -10.60
N ALA A 92 4.03 -0.69 -10.14
CA ALA A 92 4.22 0.04 -8.88
C ALA A 92 4.24 -0.91 -7.68
N ALA A 93 3.34 -1.90 -7.63
CA ALA A 93 3.26 -2.91 -6.58
C ALA A 93 4.49 -3.83 -6.54
N ILE A 94 4.98 -4.29 -7.71
CA ILE A 94 6.23 -5.07 -7.81
C ILE A 94 7.40 -4.28 -7.21
N ARG A 95 7.50 -2.99 -7.56
CA ARG A 95 8.55 -2.10 -7.01
C ARG A 95 8.38 -1.91 -5.50
N ALA A 96 7.15 -1.76 -5.02
CA ALA A 96 6.86 -1.63 -3.59
C ALA A 96 7.28 -2.88 -2.81
N CYS A 97 6.86 -4.08 -3.25
CA CYS A 97 7.21 -5.34 -2.62
C CYS A 97 8.71 -5.62 -2.66
N ARG A 98 9.37 -5.33 -3.80
CA ARG A 98 10.82 -5.45 -3.91
C ARG A 98 11.51 -4.51 -2.93
N ASN A 99 11.09 -3.25 -2.90
CA ASN A 99 11.63 -2.26 -1.96
C ASN A 99 11.47 -2.68 -0.49
N SER A 100 10.35 -3.32 -0.12
CA SER A 100 10.14 -3.85 1.24
C SER A 100 11.22 -4.85 1.66
N ILE A 101 11.61 -5.77 0.77
CA ILE A 101 12.46 -6.91 1.13
C ILE A 101 13.94 -6.74 0.76
N GLU A 102 14.28 -5.78 -0.12
CA GLU A 102 15.61 -5.70 -0.78
C GLU A 102 16.78 -5.43 0.19
N PHE A 103 16.53 -4.86 1.37
CA PHE A 103 17.58 -4.48 2.32
C PHE A 103 17.64 -5.36 3.58
N ASN A 104 16.82 -6.41 3.66
CA ASN A 104 16.75 -7.28 4.82
C ASN A 104 17.29 -8.68 4.47
N SER A 105 17.92 -9.33 5.46
CA SER A 105 18.45 -10.69 5.29
C SER A 105 18.26 -11.48 6.58
N ILE A 106 17.68 -12.67 6.46
CA ILE A 106 17.38 -13.55 7.59
C ILE A 106 18.03 -14.91 7.32
N PRO A 107 19.36 -15.01 7.44
CA PRO A 107 20.07 -16.26 7.16
C PRO A 107 19.64 -17.41 8.09
N SER A 108 19.03 -17.09 9.23
CA SER A 108 18.64 -18.04 10.26
C SER A 108 17.22 -18.62 10.11
N ILE A 109 16.53 -18.41 8.98
CA ILE A 109 15.13 -18.87 8.77
C ILE A 109 14.94 -20.36 9.09
N GLN A 110 15.86 -21.22 8.64
CA GLN A 110 15.78 -22.68 8.89
C GLN A 110 15.76 -23.04 10.39
N ARG A 111 16.37 -22.21 11.24
CA ARG A 111 16.38 -22.39 12.69
C ARG A 111 15.18 -21.72 13.36
N LEU A 112 14.74 -20.57 12.84
CA LEU A 112 13.67 -19.77 13.44
C LEU A 112 12.29 -20.39 13.21
N ILE A 113 12.10 -21.11 12.10
CA ILE A 113 10.80 -21.68 11.73
C ILE A 113 10.79 -23.19 11.99
N PRO A 114 9.97 -23.68 12.94
CA PRO A 114 9.87 -25.10 13.25
C PRO A 114 9.38 -25.92 12.05
N ASN A 115 9.95 -27.13 11.89
CA ASN A 115 9.43 -28.17 11.00
C ASN A 115 9.20 -27.76 9.53
N GLY A 116 9.99 -26.82 9.00
CA GLY A 116 9.87 -26.48 7.58
C GLY A 116 10.67 -25.28 7.09
N GLY A 117 11.34 -24.50 7.95
CA GLY A 117 12.22 -23.42 7.47
C GLY A 117 11.50 -22.50 6.48
N TYR A 118 12.05 -22.38 5.26
CA TYR A 118 11.46 -21.59 4.17
C TYR A 118 10.10 -22.11 3.68
N ASP A 119 9.83 -23.42 3.78
CA ASP A 119 8.56 -24.02 3.32
C ASP A 119 7.37 -23.61 4.21
N ASN A 120 7.66 -23.29 5.48
CA ASN A 120 6.67 -22.81 6.45
C ASN A 120 6.69 -21.30 6.62
N LEU A 121 7.54 -20.58 5.88
CA LEU A 121 7.55 -19.12 5.89
C LEU A 121 6.22 -18.62 5.30
N LYS A 122 5.59 -17.67 5.99
CA LYS A 122 4.35 -17.02 5.54
C LYS A 122 4.59 -15.54 5.37
N LEU A 123 3.98 -14.99 4.32
CA LEU A 123 4.02 -13.57 4.01
C LEU A 123 2.58 -13.05 3.93
N ASP A 124 2.21 -12.14 4.82
CA ASP A 124 0.97 -11.36 4.66
C ASP A 124 1.34 -10.00 4.06
N VAL A 125 0.87 -9.76 2.83
CA VAL A 125 1.24 -8.60 2.04
C VAL A 125 0.01 -7.71 1.88
N LEU A 126 0.01 -6.59 2.58
CA LEU A 126 -0.98 -5.54 2.42
C LEU A 126 -0.51 -4.54 1.36
N LEU A 127 -1.31 -4.40 0.30
CA LEU A 127 -1.10 -3.42 -0.76
C LEU A 127 -2.11 -2.27 -0.61
N ALA A 128 -1.60 -1.05 -0.52
CA ALA A 128 -2.40 0.17 -0.60
C ALA A 128 -2.28 0.75 -2.02
N VAL A 129 -3.35 0.62 -2.79
CA VAL A 129 -3.40 0.95 -4.22
C VAL A 129 -4.55 1.93 -4.47
N PRO A 130 -4.34 3.02 -5.24
CA PRO A 130 -5.41 3.96 -5.53
C PRO A 130 -6.60 3.25 -6.20
N LYS A 131 -7.83 3.46 -5.71
CA LYS A 131 -9.02 2.74 -6.19
C LYS A 131 -9.16 2.68 -7.72
N LYS A 132 -8.85 3.78 -8.42
CA LYS A 132 -8.85 3.89 -9.90
C LYS A 132 -7.99 2.82 -10.59
N TYR A 133 -6.89 2.40 -9.96
CA TYR A 133 -5.88 1.49 -10.48
C TYR A 133 -5.86 0.14 -9.74
N GLN A 134 -6.96 -0.27 -9.12
CA GLN A 134 -7.03 -1.60 -8.49
C GLN A 134 -7.39 -2.70 -9.48
N HIS A 135 -8.22 -2.40 -10.48
CA HIS A 135 -8.79 -3.39 -11.39
C HIS A 135 -7.76 -4.08 -12.31
N ASP A 136 -6.64 -3.43 -12.58
CA ASP A 136 -5.53 -3.89 -13.44
C ASP A 136 -4.40 -4.57 -12.64
N LEU A 137 -4.54 -4.69 -11.33
CA LEU A 137 -3.54 -5.30 -10.47
C LEU A 137 -3.43 -6.81 -10.75
N ASP A 138 -2.22 -7.27 -11.01
CA ASP A 138 -1.87 -8.67 -11.27
C ASP A 138 -1.10 -9.23 -10.08
N PHE A 139 -1.82 -9.93 -9.20
CA PHE A 139 -1.25 -10.55 -8.00
C PHE A 139 -0.26 -11.67 -8.32
N ASP A 140 -0.37 -12.34 -9.47
CA ASP A 140 0.56 -13.40 -9.86
C ASP A 140 1.94 -12.82 -10.14
N GLN A 141 1.99 -11.69 -10.85
CA GLN A 141 3.25 -10.98 -11.09
C GLN A 141 3.83 -10.39 -9.81
N VAL A 142 3.00 -9.87 -8.90
CA VAL A 142 3.48 -9.34 -7.61
C VAL A 142 3.99 -10.46 -6.71
N ALA A 143 3.34 -11.62 -6.68
CA ALA A 143 3.77 -12.77 -5.88
C ALA A 143 5.17 -13.26 -6.28
N ASN A 144 5.50 -13.21 -7.58
CA ASN A 144 6.81 -13.63 -8.12
C ASN A 144 7.99 -12.77 -7.63
N VAL A 145 7.73 -11.66 -6.95
CA VAL A 145 8.78 -10.87 -6.28
C VAL A 145 9.38 -11.61 -5.11
N PHE A 146 8.58 -12.44 -4.42
CA PHE A 146 9.00 -13.13 -3.21
C PHE A 146 9.64 -14.48 -3.58
N PRO A 147 10.92 -14.70 -3.24
CA PRO A 147 11.62 -15.94 -3.61
C PRO A 147 11.16 -17.16 -2.81
N TYR A 148 10.55 -16.94 -1.63
CA TYR A 148 10.10 -17.97 -0.71
C TYR A 148 8.85 -17.52 0.04
N GLY A 149 8.18 -18.48 0.65
CA GLY A 149 7.06 -18.28 1.56
C GLY A 149 5.69 -18.32 0.89
N ASP A 150 4.70 -18.67 1.70
CA ASP A 150 3.30 -18.70 1.31
C ASP A 150 2.69 -17.29 1.37
N VAL A 151 2.56 -16.67 0.20
CA VAL A 151 2.08 -15.29 0.05
C VAL A 151 0.57 -15.25 0.18
N ARG A 152 0.09 -14.36 1.05
CA ARG A 152 -1.30 -13.96 1.17
C ARG A 152 -1.42 -12.47 0.92
N PHE A 153 -2.35 -12.06 0.07
CA PHE A 153 -2.58 -10.64 -0.21
C PHE A 153 -3.80 -10.08 0.52
N GLU A 154 -3.67 -8.83 0.93
CA GLU A 154 -4.77 -7.93 1.24
C GLU A 154 -4.65 -6.67 0.39
N LEU A 155 -5.79 -6.14 -0.04
CA LEU A 155 -5.86 -4.93 -0.85
C LEU A 155 -6.73 -3.90 -0.12
N GLN A 156 -6.22 -2.68 -0.03
CA GLN A 156 -6.98 -1.53 0.47
C GLN A 156 -6.85 -0.34 -0.46
N ASP A 157 -7.83 0.56 -0.40
CA ASP A 157 -7.68 1.89 -1.00
C ASP A 157 -6.59 2.69 -0.27
N GLY A 158 -5.78 3.42 -1.03
CA GLY A 158 -4.64 4.17 -0.52
C GLY A 158 -3.59 4.44 -1.59
N GLY A 159 -2.32 4.50 -1.22
CA GLY A 159 -1.25 4.90 -2.12
C GLY A 159 -1.37 6.37 -2.52
N MET A 160 -0.97 6.72 -3.75
CA MET A 160 -1.10 8.07 -4.28
C MET A 160 -1.21 8.07 -5.80
N ILE A 161 -2.03 8.98 -6.34
CA ILE A 161 -1.95 9.40 -7.74
C ILE A 161 -1.39 10.83 -7.71
N ALA A 162 -0.21 11.02 -8.30
CA ALA A 162 0.43 12.32 -8.42
C ALA A 162 0.53 12.71 -9.90
N PRO A 163 0.58 14.00 -10.25
CA PRO A 163 0.90 14.39 -11.62
C PRO A 163 2.35 14.01 -11.94
N SER A 164 2.57 13.29 -13.03
CA SER A 164 3.89 12.99 -13.60
C SER A 164 4.53 14.24 -14.22
N GLY A 165 3.72 15.27 -14.50
CA GLY A 165 4.14 16.56 -15.03
C GLY A 165 4.33 16.60 -16.55
N ILE A 166 4.34 15.44 -17.22
CA ILE A 166 4.34 15.33 -18.67
C ILE A 166 3.83 13.95 -19.10
N ALA A 167 2.88 13.91 -20.04
CA ALA A 167 2.58 12.71 -20.79
C ALA A 167 3.49 12.66 -22.02
N ILE A 168 4.32 11.63 -22.12
CA ILE A 168 5.24 11.43 -23.24
C ILE A 168 4.59 10.43 -24.20
N GLU A 169 3.79 10.94 -25.16
CA GLU A 169 3.03 10.12 -26.12
C GLU A 169 3.89 9.09 -26.86
N ARG A 170 5.14 9.43 -27.22
CA ARG A 170 6.08 8.50 -27.88
C ARG A 170 6.50 7.31 -27.02
N LEU A 171 6.31 7.36 -25.70
CA LEU A 171 6.55 6.26 -24.77
C LEU A 171 5.26 5.47 -24.47
N GLY A 172 4.14 5.86 -25.09
CA GLY A 172 2.84 5.22 -24.94
C GLY A 172 1.99 5.80 -23.81
N ASP A 173 2.38 6.93 -23.20
CA ASP A 173 1.64 7.55 -22.10
C ASP A 173 0.23 7.96 -22.54
N VAL A 174 -0.78 7.56 -21.76
CA VAL A 174 -2.21 7.84 -22.03
C VAL A 174 -2.77 8.95 -21.13
N GLY A 175 -1.96 9.42 -20.19
CA GLY A 175 -2.29 10.45 -19.22
C GLY A 175 -1.03 10.91 -18.50
N ASP A 176 -1.19 11.83 -17.56
CA ASP A 176 -0.13 12.41 -16.75
C ASP A 176 -0.18 11.92 -15.29
N ASP A 177 -0.78 10.75 -15.05
CA ASP A 177 -0.77 10.14 -13.73
C ASP A 177 0.61 9.51 -13.45
N MET A 178 1.05 9.58 -12.20
CA MET A 178 2.05 8.72 -11.60
C MET A 178 1.35 7.95 -10.49
N VAL A 179 1.33 6.63 -10.62
CA VAL A 179 0.68 5.75 -9.64
C VAL A 179 1.71 5.32 -8.62
N VAL A 180 1.43 5.52 -7.34
CA VAL A 180 2.28 5.09 -6.22
C VAL A 180 1.51 4.07 -5.40
N VAL A 181 2.15 2.94 -5.13
CA VAL A 181 1.66 1.85 -4.28
C VAL A 181 2.55 1.74 -3.05
N CYS A 182 1.94 1.56 -1.88
CA CYS A 182 2.65 1.20 -0.66
C CYS A 182 2.41 -0.28 -0.35
N ALA A 183 3.43 -0.96 0.16
CA ALA A 183 3.37 -2.35 0.58
C ALA A 183 3.81 -2.48 2.04
N SER A 184 3.07 -3.28 2.80
CA SER A 184 3.49 -3.80 4.11
C SER A 184 3.58 -5.31 4.01
N VAL A 185 4.79 -5.86 4.18
CA VAL A 185 5.08 -7.29 4.13
C VAL A 185 5.32 -7.75 5.57
N THR A 186 4.34 -8.47 6.12
CA THR A 186 4.45 -9.10 7.43
C THR A 186 5.00 -10.51 7.27
N VAL A 187 6.08 -10.82 7.98
CA VAL A 187 6.80 -12.10 7.85
C VAL A 187 6.65 -12.91 9.13
N GLY A 188 6.30 -14.19 8.98
CA GLY A 188 6.06 -15.11 10.11
C GLY A 188 5.84 -16.55 9.68
N HIS A 189 5.15 -17.35 10.52
CA HIS A 189 4.82 -18.76 10.23
C HIS A 189 3.51 -19.24 10.89
#